data_AF-A0A0A9D3P1-F1
#
_entry.id   AF-A0A0A9D3P1-F1
#
_cell.length_a   1.000
_cell.length_b   1.000
_cell.length_c   1.000
_cell.angle_alpha   90.00
_cell.angle_beta   90.00
_cell.angle_gamma   90.00
#
_symmetry.space_group_name_H-M   'P 1'
#
loop_
_entity.id
_entity.type
_entity.pdbx_description
1 polymer ?
#
loop_
_entity_poly.entity_id
_entity_poly.type
_entity_poly.pdbx_seq_one_letter_code
_entity_poly.pdbx_strand_id
1 'polypeptide(L)' 'MCGHTRKDRVRNDDIRDRVNVAPIEEKLVQYRLRWFGYVQRRPTEASVHSGRIKHANNVKRGQGRPNLT' A
#
# COMPACT_ATOMS: atom_id res chain seq x y z
N MET A 1 -17.89 35.02 8.37
CA MET A 1 -17.02 34.01 7.75
C MET A 1 -16.92 32.83 8.71
N CYS A 2 -17.38 31.65 8.33
CA CYS A 2 -17.45 30.48 9.22
C CYS A 2 -16.04 29.94 9.49
N GLY A 3 -15.58 30.05 10.73
CA GLY A 3 -14.23 29.71 11.18
C GLY A 3 -14.01 28.21 11.34
N HIS A 4 -14.07 27.45 10.25
CA HIS A 4 -13.65 26.05 10.27
C HIS A 4 -12.13 25.97 10.08
N THR A 5 -11.45 25.70 11.18
CA THR A 5 -10.01 25.46 11.27
C THR A 5 -9.70 23.98 11.01
N ARG A 6 -8.43 23.66 10.74
CA ARG A 6 -7.99 22.27 10.54
C ARG A 6 -8.26 21.37 11.76
N LYS A 7 -8.47 21.95 12.95
CA LYS A 7 -8.86 21.24 14.18
C LYS A 7 -10.33 20.82 14.19
N ASP A 8 -11.18 21.52 13.46
CA ASP A 8 -12.61 21.20 13.33
C ASP A 8 -12.86 20.05 12.34
N ARG A 9 -11.81 19.58 11.67
CA ARG A 9 -11.88 18.44 10.77
C ARG A 9 -11.85 17.15 11.58
N VAL A 10 -13.00 16.50 11.68
CA VAL A 10 -13.15 15.14 12.23
C VAL A 10 -12.14 14.21 11.56
N ARG A 11 -11.40 13.42 12.36
CA ARG A 11 -10.41 12.50 11.80
C ARG A 11 -11.13 11.39 11.08
N ASN A 12 -10.52 10.90 9.99
CA ASN A 12 -11.11 9.80 9.22
C ASN A 12 -11.27 8.55 10.10
N ASP A 13 -10.38 8.37 11.08
CA ASP A 13 -10.46 7.30 12.08
C ASP A 13 -11.78 7.38 12.89
N ASP A 14 -12.16 8.57 13.37
CA ASP A 14 -13.42 8.79 14.11
C ASP A 14 -14.65 8.51 13.23
N ILE A 15 -14.57 8.83 11.94
CA ILE A 15 -15.65 8.52 10.99
C ILE A 15 -15.75 7.01 10.79
N ARG A 16 -14.62 6.33 10.56
CA ARG A 16 -14.54 4.89 10.33
C ARG A 16 -15.05 4.08 11.52
N ASP A 17 -14.72 4.51 12.73
CA ASP A 17 -15.20 3.94 13.98
C ASP A 17 -16.73 4.02 14.07
N ARG A 18 -17.32 5.18 13.74
CA ARG A 18 -18.79 5.37 13.71
C ARG A 18 -19.49 4.56 12.63
N VAL A 19 -18.89 4.42 11.45
CA VAL A 19 -19.48 3.65 10.33
C VAL A 19 -19.09 2.17 10.32
N ASN A 20 -18.45 1.68 11.39
CA ASN A 20 -17.95 0.30 11.51
C ASN A 20 -17.16 -0.17 10.27
N VAL A 21 -16.43 0.75 9.63
CA VAL A 21 -15.61 0.40 8.47
C VAL A 21 -14.33 -0.22 9.00
N ALA A 22 -14.11 -1.48 8.65
CA ALA A 22 -12.89 -2.21 8.98
C ALA A 22 -11.64 -1.36 8.65
N PRO A 23 -10.65 -1.29 9.55
CA PRO A 23 -9.44 -0.51 9.32
C PRO A 23 -8.76 -0.90 8.01
N ILE A 24 -8.21 0.09 7.30
CA ILE A 24 -7.55 -0.13 6.01
C ILE A 24 -6.39 -1.13 6.12
N GLU A 25 -5.72 -1.18 7.27
CA GLU A 25 -4.64 -2.12 7.57
C GLU A 25 -5.12 -3.57 7.51
N GLU A 26 -6.30 -3.86 8.06
CA GLU A 26 -6.88 -5.21 8.04
C GLU A 26 -7.18 -5.65 6.60
N LYS A 27 -7.74 -4.75 5.79
CA LYS A 27 -7.97 -5.00 4.36
C LYS A 27 -6.66 -5.24 3.62
N LEU A 28 -5.63 -4.43 3.87
CA LEU A 28 -4.31 -4.60 3.26
C LEU A 28 -3.68 -5.95 3.65
N VAL A 29 -3.81 -6.39 4.90
CA VAL A 29 -3.36 -7.71 5.36
C VAL A 29 -4.12 -8.82 4.63
N GLN A 30 -5.45 -8.76 4.56
CA GLN A 30 -6.28 -9.73 3.84
C GLN A 30 -5.88 -9.83 2.35
N TYR A 31 -5.68 -8.69 1.67
CA TYR A 31 -5.25 -8.68 0.27
C TYR A 31 -3.84 -9.26 0.09
N ARG A 32 -2.89 -8.96 0.98
CA ARG A 32 -1.53 -9.52 0.95
C ARG A 32 -1.55 -11.04 1.13
N LEU A 33 -2.33 -11.56 2.07
CA LEU A 33 -2.46 -13.00 2.30
C LEU A 33 -3.11 -13.71 1.11
N ARG A 34 -4.14 -13.09 0.51
CA ARG A 34 -4.78 -13.59 -0.72
C ARG A 34 -3.79 -13.66 -1.88
N TRP A 35 -2.96 -12.64 -2.03
CA TRP A 35 -1.89 -12.60 -3.04
C TRP A 35 -0.84 -13.69 -2.78
N PHE A 36 -0.40 -13.86 -1.54
CA PHE A 36 0.57 -14.90 -1.17
C PHE A 36 0.03 -16.30 -1.45
N GLY A 37 -1.21 -16.59 -1.08
CA GLY A 37 -1.86 -17.86 -1.40
C GLY A 37 -1.98 -18.12 -2.90
N TYR A 38 -2.19 -17.07 -3.70
CA TYR A 38 -2.17 -17.18 -5.16
C TYR A 38 -0.77 -17.52 -5.70
N VAL A 39 0.27 -16.84 -5.20
CA VAL A 39 1.67 -17.10 -5.57
C VAL A 39 2.08 -18.53 -5.24
N GLN A 40 1.74 -19.03 -4.04
CA GLN A 40 2.08 -20.39 -3.60
C GLN A 40 1.35 -21.50 -4.37
N ARG A 41 0.14 -21.23 -4.87
CA ARG A 41 -0.64 -22.19 -5.69
C ARG A 41 -0.20 -22.21 -7.14
N ARG A 42 0.63 -21.27 -7.58
CA ARG A 42 1.10 -21.20 -8.96
C ARG A 42 2.16 -22.28 -9.20
N PRO A 43 2.00 -23.15 -10.22
CA PRO A 43 2.99 -24.18 -10.52
C PRO A 43 4.32 -23.54 -10.96
N THR A 44 5.43 -24.11 -10.48
CA THR A 44 6.80 -23.62 -10.74
C THR A 44 7.12 -23.56 -12.25
N GLU A 45 6.56 -24.48 -13.05
CA GLU A 45 6.71 -24.52 -14.51
C GLU A 45 6.03 -23.35 -15.25
N ALA A 46 4.96 -22.78 -14.68
CA ALA A 46 4.28 -21.61 -15.26
C ALA A 46 4.97 -20.28 -14.88
N SER A 47 6.05 -20.34 -14.09
CA SER A 47 6.83 -19.19 -13.66
C SER A 47 7.74 -18.65 -14.76
N VAL A 48 7.15 -18.12 -15.84
CA VAL A 48 7.89 -17.45 -16.93
C VAL A 48 8.70 -16.23 -16.43
N HIS A 49 8.45 -15.76 -15.21
CA HIS A 49 9.29 -14.77 -14.58
C HIS A 49 9.23 -14.89 -13.05
N SER A 50 9.90 -15.90 -12.49
CA SER A 50 10.39 -15.79 -11.11
C SER A 50 11.50 -14.74 -11.16
N GLY A 51 11.08 -13.47 -11.24
CA GLY A 51 11.95 -12.32 -11.06
C GLY A 51 12.45 -12.43 -9.63
N ARG A 52 13.58 -13.13 -9.48
CA ARG A 52 14.34 -13.24 -8.24
C ARG A 52 14.40 -11.83 -7.68
N ILE A 53 13.64 -11.55 -6.62
CA ILE A 53 13.75 -10.27 -5.90
C ILE A 53 15.13 -10.32 -5.27
N LYS A 54 16.14 -9.96 -6.07
CA LYS A 54 17.44 -9.59 -5.58
C LYS A 54 17.13 -8.33 -4.79
N HIS A 55 17.11 -8.46 -3.47
CA HIS A 55 17.32 -7.34 -2.59
C HIS A 55 18.65 -6.72 -3.01
N ALA A 56 18.59 -5.74 -3.90
CA ALA A 56 19.73 -4.93 -4.26
C ALA A 56 19.94 -4.02 -3.06
N ASN A 57 20.62 -4.55 -2.04
CA ASN A 57 20.81 -3.87 -0.75
C ASN A 57 21.54 -2.52 -0.88
N ASN A 58 21.97 -2.10 -2.09
CA ASN A 58 22.69 -0.85 -2.32
C ASN A 58 22.42 -0.18 -3.69
N VAL A 59 21.27 -0.40 -4.36
CA VAL A 59 20.95 0.39 -5.57
C VAL A 59 20.07 1.58 -5.16
N LYS A 60 20.69 2.76 -5.01
CA LYS A 60 19.98 4.03 -4.94
C LYS A 60 19.18 4.18 -6.25
N ARG A 61 17.88 3.90 -6.20
CA ARG A 61 16.95 4.22 -7.30
C ARG A 61 17.04 5.74 -7.52
N GLY A 62 17.45 6.15 -8.72
CA GLY A 62 17.53 7.57 -9.07
C GLY A 62 16.18 8.24 -8.87
N GLN A 63 16.16 9.31 -8.10
CA GLN A 63 14.99 10.15 -7.94
C GLN A 63 14.74 10.85 -9.28
N GLY A 64 13.54 10.66 -9.83
CA GLY A 64 13.16 11.17 -11.15
C GLY A 64 13.11 12.70 -11.24
N ARG A 65 12.91 13.13 -12.48
CA ARG A 65 12.75 14.49 -13.05
C ARG A 65 13.61 15.61 -12.43
N PRO A 66 14.66 16.09 -13.13
CA PRO A 66 15.36 17.32 -12.75
C PRO A 66 14.48 18.57 -12.95
N ASN A 67 14.70 19.60 -12.13
CA ASN A 67 13.99 20.87 -12.19
C ASN A 67 14.28 21.58 -13.52
N LEU A 68 13.24 22.19 -14.10
CA LEU A 68 13.39 23.12 -15.23
C LEU A 68 13.96 24.42 -14.67
N THR A 69 15.09 24.87 -15.22
CA THR A 69 15.67 26.20 -15.00
C THR A 69 14.68 27.30 -15.37
#